data_AF-A0A6A3G7F9-F1
#
_entry.id   AF-A0A6A3G7F9-F1
#
_cell.length_a   1.000
_cell.length_b   1.000
_cell.length_c   1.000
_cell.angle_alpha   90.00
_cell.angle_beta   90.00
_cell.angle_gamma   90.00
#
_symmetry.space_group_name_H-M   'P 1'
#
loop_
_entity.id
_entity.type
_entity.pdbx_description
1 polymer ?
#
loop_
_entity_poly.entity_id
_entity_poly.type
_entity_poly.pdbx_seq_one_letter_code
_entity_poly.pdbx_strand_id
1 'polypeptide(L)'
;MFRWEWEAKVPAKWTALKAPDLEEEPKEGQVPAGIKTETSTPTWNEADLEFRYYRKELQNFMTHSPIMRILQPTQIGDQTGPVTAPATADNKLEAIKILMNLLQEASLVAGAFDADDLFRPDLRIFQLSTKELFDKLK
;
A
#
# COMPACT_ATOMS: atom_id res chain seq x y z
N MET A 1 -12.27 -17.90 -3.36
CA MET A 1 -12.93 -16.63 -3.77
C MET A 1 -13.37 -15.91 -2.51
N PHE A 2 -12.64 -14.89 -2.08
CA PHE A 2 -12.98 -14.15 -0.87
C PHE A 2 -14.00 -13.06 -1.22
N ARG A 3 -15.23 -13.30 -0.76
CA ARG A 3 -16.35 -12.36 -0.72
C ARG A 3 -16.07 -11.38 0.41
N TRP A 4 -15.90 -10.09 0.10
CA TRP A 4 -15.69 -9.07 1.11
C TRP A 4 -17.04 -8.45 1.52
N GLU A 5 -17.25 -8.43 2.83
CA GLU A 5 -18.42 -7.88 3.53
C GLU A 5 -18.24 -6.37 3.67
N TRP A 6 -18.68 -5.58 2.67
CA TRP A 6 -18.77 -4.11 2.82
C TRP A 6 -20.07 -3.48 2.27
N GLU A 7 -21.02 -4.28 1.76
CA GLU A 7 -22.35 -3.84 1.30
C GLU A 7 -23.37 -3.52 2.43
N ALA A 8 -22.93 -3.34 3.68
CA ALA A 8 -23.83 -3.11 4.81
C ALA A 8 -23.58 -1.79 5.57
N LYS A 9 -22.72 -0.90 5.07
CA LYS A 9 -22.51 0.40 5.72
C LYS A 9 -22.59 1.58 4.78
N VAL A 10 -23.74 1.68 4.12
CA VAL A 10 -24.24 2.97 3.61
C VAL A 10 -24.70 3.78 4.83
N PRO A 11 -24.08 4.92 5.17
CA PRO A 11 -24.66 5.78 6.19
C PRO A 11 -26.02 6.28 5.70
N ALA A 12 -27.05 6.18 6.55
CA ALA A 12 -28.47 6.46 6.28
C ALA A 12 -28.82 7.90 5.85
N LYS A 13 -27.85 8.70 5.38
CA LYS A 13 -27.99 10.10 4.99
C LYS A 13 -27.87 10.36 3.49
N TRP A 14 -27.93 9.32 2.66
CA TRP A 14 -27.93 9.44 1.18
C TRP A 14 -29.28 9.11 0.55
N THR A 15 -30.37 9.26 1.31
CA THR A 15 -31.72 9.29 0.77
C THR A 15 -32.23 10.73 0.80
N ALA A 16 -32.73 11.18 -0.36
CA ALA A 16 -33.31 12.48 -0.66
C ALA A 16 -32.33 13.60 -1.09
N LEU A 17 -31.71 13.43 -2.27
CA LEU A 17 -31.69 14.55 -3.22
C LEU A 17 -33.10 14.68 -3.81
N LYS A 18 -34.01 15.30 -3.07
CA LYS A 18 -35.27 15.84 -3.60
C LYS A 18 -34.99 17.32 -3.83
N ALA A 19 -34.95 17.72 -5.10
CA ALA A 19 -34.84 19.14 -5.46
C ALA A 19 -36.05 19.90 -4.86
N PRO A 20 -35.84 21.04 -4.18
CA PRO A 20 -36.90 22.01 -3.97
C PRO A 20 -36.94 22.95 -5.17
N ASP A 21 -38.10 22.94 -5.82
CA ASP A 21 -38.61 23.95 -6.72
C ASP A 21 -38.53 25.35 -6.08
N LEU A 22 -38.11 26.33 -6.88
CA LEU A 22 -37.95 27.73 -6.50
C LEU A 22 -39.32 28.39 -6.38
N GLU A 23 -39.69 28.92 -5.20
CA GLU A 23 -40.49 30.16 -5.09
C GLU A 23 -40.58 30.70 -3.63
N GLU A 24 -40.55 32.04 -3.54
CA GLU A 24 -41.02 32.97 -2.48
C GLU A 24 -40.09 33.50 -1.33
N GLU A 25 -39.61 34.74 -1.56
CA GLU A 25 -39.38 35.95 -0.70
C GLU A 25 -38.82 35.92 0.77
N PRO A 26 -38.11 36.99 1.19
CA PRO A 26 -37.29 37.04 2.40
C PRO A 26 -38.05 37.60 3.62
N LYS A 27 -37.88 36.99 4.80
CA LYS A 27 -38.22 37.65 6.07
C LYS A 27 -37.15 37.48 7.13
N GLU A 28 -36.70 38.66 7.55
CA GLU A 28 -35.83 39.02 8.65
C GLU A 28 -36.17 38.28 9.95
N GLY A 29 -35.14 37.69 10.56
CA GLY A 29 -35.25 36.92 11.80
C GLY A 29 -33.88 36.75 12.44
N GLN A 30 -33.45 37.80 13.15
CA GLN A 30 -32.73 37.75 14.42
C GLN A 30 -31.64 36.66 14.59
N VAL A 31 -30.38 37.09 14.54
CA VAL A 31 -29.20 36.33 14.98
C VAL A 31 -29.28 36.00 16.48
N PRO A 32 -28.94 34.76 16.87
CA PRO A 32 -28.14 34.58 18.05
C PRO A 32 -26.86 33.77 17.75
N ALA A 33 -25.76 34.39 18.15
CA ALA A 33 -24.57 33.78 18.72
C ALA A 33 -24.01 32.51 18.06
N GLY A 34 -22.92 32.72 17.32
CA GLY A 34 -21.78 31.82 17.36
C GLY A 34 -22.00 30.49 16.65
N ILE A 35 -22.13 30.52 15.32
CA ILE A 35 -21.62 29.42 14.52
C ILE A 35 -20.10 29.49 14.71
N LYS A 36 -19.59 28.80 15.73
CA LYS A 36 -18.21 28.32 15.68
C LYS A 36 -18.16 27.56 14.37
N THR A 37 -17.46 28.13 13.40
CA THR A 37 -17.04 27.45 12.20
C THR A 37 -16.25 26.24 12.71
N GLU A 38 -16.95 25.13 12.95
CA GLU A 38 -16.33 23.82 13.02
C GLU A 38 -15.90 23.60 11.58
N THR A 39 -14.74 24.16 11.25
CA THR A 39 -13.92 23.73 10.13
C THR A 39 -13.81 22.23 10.31
N SER A 40 -14.67 21.50 9.60
CA SER A 40 -14.66 20.05 9.53
C SER A 40 -13.29 19.67 9.04
N THR A 41 -12.39 19.41 10.00
CA THR A 41 -11.05 18.92 9.71
C THR A 41 -11.23 17.70 8.83
N PRO A 42 -10.58 17.64 7.65
CA PRO A 42 -10.66 16.47 6.80
C PRO A 42 -10.34 15.23 7.65
N THR A 43 -11.20 14.21 7.58
CA THR A 43 -11.00 12.94 8.30
C THR A 43 -9.75 12.19 7.82
N TRP A 44 -9.20 12.61 6.68
CA TRP A 44 -8.07 11.98 6.01
C TRP A 44 -6.77 12.73 6.31
N ASN A 45 -5.76 11.98 6.75
CA ASN A 45 -4.39 12.46 6.92
C ASN A 45 -3.57 12.07 5.69
N GLU A 46 -2.79 13.01 5.13
CA GLU A 46 -1.97 12.78 3.94
C GLU A 46 -0.97 11.63 4.14
N ALA A 47 -0.29 11.60 5.29
CA ALA A 47 0.66 10.53 5.60
C ALA A 47 0.00 9.14 5.74
N ASP A 48 -1.25 9.07 6.22
CA ASP A 48 -2.00 7.80 6.27
C ASP A 48 -2.39 7.33 4.86
N LEU A 49 -2.73 8.27 3.97
CA LEU A 49 -3.04 7.95 2.58
C LEU A 49 -1.80 7.44 1.83
N GLU A 50 -0.67 8.14 1.96
CA GLU A 50 0.62 7.73 1.36
C GLU A 50 1.05 6.36 1.87
N PHE A 51 1.03 6.15 3.19
CA PHE A 51 1.39 4.87 3.79
C PHE A 51 0.53 3.71 3.25
N ARG A 52 -0.79 3.91 3.15
CA ARG A 52 -1.72 2.91 2.59
C ARG A 52 -1.44 2.64 1.11
N TYR A 53 -1.13 3.67 0.33
CA TYR A 53 -0.77 3.55 -1.08
C TYR A 53 0.53 2.74 -1.26
N TYR A 54 1.61 3.11 -0.58
CA TYR A 54 2.88 2.40 -0.67
C TYR A 54 2.77 0.95 -0.18
N ARG A 55 2.02 0.71 0.90
CA ARG A 55 1.76 -0.65 1.37
C ARG A 55 1.02 -1.49 0.34
N LYS A 56 0.04 -0.91 -0.37
CA LYS A 56 -0.67 -1.58 -1.47
C LYS A 56 0.25 -1.86 -2.65
N GLU A 57 1.09 -0.90 -3.03
CA GLU A 57 2.07 -1.06 -4.11
C GLU A 57 3.12 -2.14 -3.82
N LEU A 58 3.55 -2.26 -2.57
CA LEU A 58 4.45 -3.32 -2.11
C LEU A 58 3.75 -4.68 -2.15
N GLN A 59 2.50 -4.80 -1.68
CA GLN A 59 1.73 -6.05 -1.78
C GLN A 59 1.47 -6.47 -3.23
N ASN A 60 1.15 -5.50 -4.09
CA ASN A 60 0.94 -5.73 -5.52
C ASN A 60 2.21 -6.30 -6.16
N PHE A 61 3.37 -5.73 -5.84
CA PHE A 61 4.66 -6.22 -6.31
C PHE A 61 4.96 -7.63 -5.80
N MET A 62 4.74 -7.92 -4.52
CA MET A 62 4.93 -9.26 -3.94
C MET A 62 4.09 -10.34 -4.65
N THR A 63 2.92 -9.97 -5.16
CA THR A 63 1.99 -10.90 -5.81
C THR A 63 2.31 -11.14 -7.28
N HIS A 64 2.86 -10.14 -7.97
CA HIS A 64 3.03 -10.18 -9.43
C HIS A 64 4.48 -10.35 -9.89
N SER A 65 5.46 -9.96 -9.08
CA SER A 65 6.87 -10.16 -9.43
C SER A 65 7.17 -11.66 -9.53
N PRO A 66 7.82 -12.12 -10.62
CA PRO A 66 8.13 -13.54 -10.80
C PRO A 66 9.00 -14.07 -9.66
N ILE A 67 9.96 -13.27 -9.18
CA ILE A 67 10.85 -13.66 -8.08
C ILE A 67 10.07 -13.70 -6.76
N MET A 68 9.18 -12.75 -6.51
CA MET A 68 8.39 -12.74 -5.27
C MET A 68 7.37 -13.87 -5.22
N ARG A 69 6.85 -14.31 -6.36
CA ARG A 69 5.98 -15.49 -6.43
C ARG A 69 6.68 -16.80 -6.12
N ILE A 70 7.97 -16.89 -6.44
CA ILE A 70 8.81 -18.05 -6.09
C ILE A 70 9.11 -18.00 -4.60
N LEU A 71 9.64 -16.86 -4.11
CA LEU A 71 10.10 -16.71 -2.73
C LEU A 71 8.98 -16.61 -1.70
N GLN A 72 7.79 -16.15 -2.10
CA GLN A 72 6.63 -15.89 -1.25
C GLN A 72 6.99 -15.22 0.09
N PRO A 73 7.65 -14.04 0.09
CA PRO A 73 8.14 -13.44 1.31
C PRO A 73 7.01 -13.08 2.27
N THR A 74 7.19 -13.40 3.54
CA THR A 74 6.24 -13.06 4.61
C THR A 74 6.90 -12.11 5.60
N GLN A 75 6.14 -11.13 6.07
CA GLN A 75 6.60 -10.19 7.08
C GLN A 75 6.56 -10.84 8.45
N ILE A 76 7.71 -10.83 9.14
CA ILE A 76 7.88 -11.44 10.47
C ILE A 76 7.82 -10.41 11.61
N GLY A 77 7.79 -9.12 11.28
CA GLY A 77 7.68 -8.03 12.24
C GLY A 77 7.69 -6.67 11.53
N ASP A 78 7.62 -5.60 12.31
CA ASP A 78 7.80 -4.26 11.78
C ASP A 78 9.25 -4.06 11.33
N GLN A 79 9.44 -3.28 10.28
CA GLN A 79 10.77 -2.90 9.81
C GLN A 79 11.44 -2.05 10.89
N THR A 80 12.38 -2.63 11.61
CA THR A 80 13.05 -1.95 12.75
C THR A 80 14.26 -1.11 12.34
N GLY A 81 14.66 -1.10 11.06
CA GLY A 81 15.86 -0.41 10.61
C GLY A 81 15.83 0.04 9.15
N PRO A 82 16.79 0.88 8.74
CA PRO A 82 16.92 1.33 7.36
C PRO A 82 17.29 0.16 6.45
N VAL A 83 16.70 0.12 5.26
CA VAL A 83 17.11 -0.81 4.19
C VAL A 83 18.29 -0.23 3.41
N THR A 84 19.28 -1.06 3.13
CA THR A 84 20.49 -0.68 2.39
C THR A 84 20.26 -0.81 0.89
N ALA A 85 20.81 0.13 0.12
CA ALA A 85 20.73 0.05 -1.34
C ALA A 85 21.45 -1.22 -1.84
N PRO A 86 20.79 -2.05 -2.68
CA PRO A 86 21.38 -3.29 -3.16
C PRO A 86 22.57 -3.00 -4.09
N ALA A 87 23.66 -3.75 -3.93
CA ALA A 87 24.80 -3.70 -4.84
C ALA A 87 24.44 -4.29 -6.21
N THR A 88 25.21 -3.93 -7.24
CA THR A 88 25.11 -4.56 -8.55
C THR A 88 25.69 -5.98 -8.50
N ALA A 89 24.95 -6.96 -8.99
CA ALA A 89 25.38 -8.35 -9.05
C ALA A 89 25.90 -8.71 -10.45
N ASP A 90 27.07 -9.34 -10.53
CA ASP A 90 27.65 -9.81 -11.81
C ASP A 90 27.22 -11.23 -12.21
N ASN A 91 26.59 -11.96 -11.28
CA ASN A 91 26.11 -13.32 -11.51
C ASN A 91 24.84 -13.63 -10.70
N LYS A 92 24.14 -14.70 -11.06
CA LYS A 92 22.84 -15.06 -10.46
C LYS A 92 22.92 -15.31 -8.96
N LEU A 93 23.97 -16.02 -8.49
CA LEU A 93 24.09 -16.36 -7.08
C LEU A 93 24.27 -15.11 -6.21
N GLU A 94 25.12 -14.17 -6.64
CA GLU A 94 25.28 -12.90 -5.94
C GLU A 94 23.99 -12.08 -5.95
N ALA A 95 23.24 -12.07 -7.05
CA ALA A 95 21.96 -11.38 -7.12
C ALA A 95 20.93 -11.96 -6.13
N ILE A 96 20.89 -13.29 -5.98
CA ILE A 96 20.05 -13.97 -4.99
C ILE A 96 20.48 -13.61 -3.58
N LYS A 97 21.77 -13.64 -3.25
CA LYS A 97 22.28 -13.27 -1.92
C LYS A 97 21.91 -11.83 -1.55
N ILE A 98 22.10 -10.89 -2.49
CA ILE A 98 21.74 -9.48 -2.29
C ILE A 98 20.24 -9.34 -2.05
N LEU A 99 19.41 -10.06 -2.81
CA LEU A 99 17.96 -10.07 -2.59
C LEU A 99 17.57 -10.65 -1.22
N MET A 100 18.19 -11.75 -0.80
CA MET A 100 17.93 -12.37 0.51
C MET A 100 18.29 -11.43 1.66
N ASN A 101 19.44 -10.75 1.57
CA ASN A 101 19.85 -9.76 2.56
C ASN A 101 18.86 -8.60 2.63
N LEU A 102 18.38 -8.10 1.48
CA LEU A 102 17.38 -7.03 1.44
C LEU A 102 16.05 -7.46 2.09
N LEU A 103 15.60 -8.70 1.85
CA LEU A 103 14.41 -9.23 2.53
C LEU A 103 14.62 -9.25 4.06
N GLN A 104 15.77 -9.74 4.51
CA GLN A 104 16.10 -9.81 5.93
C GLN A 104 16.13 -8.42 6.59
N GLU A 105 16.77 -7.43 5.96
CA GLU A 105 16.79 -6.04 6.43
C GLU A 105 15.37 -5.46 6.54
N ALA A 106 14.50 -5.82 5.59
CA ALA A 106 13.10 -5.43 5.57
C ALA A 106 12.20 -6.25 6.52
N SER A 107 12.77 -7.08 7.39
CA SER A 107 12.00 -8.00 8.27
C SER A 107 11.02 -8.89 7.48
N LEU A 108 11.46 -9.32 6.30
CA LEU A 108 10.80 -10.30 5.44
C LEU A 108 11.61 -11.60 5.44
N VAL A 109 10.92 -12.72 5.46
CA VAL A 109 11.53 -14.05 5.28
C VAL A 109 10.93 -14.70 4.05
N ALA A 110 11.79 -15.31 3.21
CA ALA A 110 11.33 -16.14 2.13
C ALA A 110 10.56 -17.35 2.69
N GLY A 111 9.42 -17.67 2.08
CA GLY A 111 8.71 -18.91 2.32
C GLY A 111 9.46 -20.12 1.76
N ALA A 112 8.82 -21.29 1.79
CA ALA A 112 9.36 -22.47 1.14
C ALA A 112 9.30 -22.31 -0.39
N PHE A 113 10.41 -22.60 -1.07
CA PHE A 113 10.51 -22.54 -2.53
C PHE A 113 11.38 -23.67 -3.07
N ASP A 114 11.18 -24.01 -4.34
CA ASP A 114 12.04 -24.94 -5.07
C ASP A 114 13.27 -24.19 -5.59
N ALA A 115 14.47 -24.76 -5.36
CA ALA A 115 15.71 -24.14 -5.77
C ALA A 115 15.86 -24.06 -7.29
N ASP A 116 15.42 -25.08 -8.03
CA ASP A 116 15.46 -25.07 -9.49
C ASP A 116 14.58 -23.93 -10.02
N ASP A 117 13.39 -23.75 -9.46
CA ASP A 117 12.50 -22.64 -9.82
C ASP A 117 13.13 -21.27 -9.52
N LEU A 118 13.89 -21.14 -8.43
CA LEU A 118 14.64 -19.92 -8.13
C LEU A 118 15.78 -19.67 -9.13
N PHE A 119 16.45 -20.70 -9.66
CA PHE A 119 17.54 -20.51 -10.62
C PHE A 119 17.08 -20.36 -12.09
N ARG A 120 15.82 -20.69 -12.40
CA ARG A 120 15.23 -20.54 -13.75
C ARG A 120 15.32 -19.10 -14.30
N PRO A 121 14.92 -18.03 -13.57
CA PRO A 121 14.93 -16.67 -14.10
C PRO A 121 16.34 -16.16 -14.44
N ASP A 122 16.42 -15.24 -15.39
CA ASP A 122 17.67 -14.60 -15.77
C ASP A 122 18.19 -13.64 -14.68
N LEU A 123 19.51 -13.41 -14.67
CA LEU A 123 20.16 -12.44 -13.77
C LEU A 123 19.48 -11.08 -13.78
N ARG A 124 19.07 -10.59 -14.96
CA ARG A 124 18.39 -9.29 -15.11
C ARG A 124 17.07 -9.21 -14.35
N ILE A 125 16.33 -10.33 -14.25
CA ILE A 125 15.06 -10.38 -13.53
C ILE A 125 15.30 -10.22 -12.03
N PHE A 126 16.37 -10.83 -11.50
CA PHE A 126 16.79 -10.60 -10.13
C PHE A 126 17.20 -9.15 -9.89
N GLN A 127 18.09 -8.60 -10.70
CA GLN A 127 18.55 -7.21 -10.56
C GLN A 127 17.38 -6.22 -10.57
N LEU A 128 16.44 -6.38 -11.51
CA LEU A 128 15.25 -5.53 -11.60
C LEU A 128 14.34 -5.71 -10.38
N SER A 129 14.05 -6.96 -9.99
CA SER A 129 13.18 -7.25 -8.84
C SER A 129 13.76 -6.74 -7.53
N THR A 130 15.08 -6.87 -7.32
CA THR A 130 15.75 -6.36 -6.13
C THR A 130 15.69 -4.83 -6.08
N LYS A 131 15.90 -4.15 -7.21
CA LYS A 131 15.78 -2.69 -7.29
C LYS A 131 14.34 -2.23 -7.01
N GLU A 132 13.35 -2.85 -7.65
CA GLU A 132 11.94 -2.51 -7.45
C GLU A 132 11.48 -2.79 -6.02
N LEU A 133 11.97 -3.87 -5.40
CA LEU A 133 11.72 -4.15 -3.98
C LEU A 133 12.27 -3.00 -3.12
N PHE A 134 13.54 -2.63 -3.30
CA PHE A 134 14.17 -1.56 -2.53
C PHE A 134 13.42 -0.23 -2.66
N ASP A 135 13.01 0.16 -3.87
CA ASP A 135 12.26 1.40 -4.10
C ASP A 135 10.87 1.39 -3.44
N LYS A 136 10.26 0.21 -3.25
CA LYS A 136 8.97 0.06 -2.55
C LYS A 136 9.08 -0.09 -1.03
N LEU A 137 10.30 -0.21 -0.50
CA LEU A 137 10.60 -0.31 0.93
C LEU A 137 11.05 1.02 1.55
N LYS A 138 11.24 2.07 0.74
CA LYS A 138 11.58 3.42 1.18
C LYS A 138 10.40 4.16 1.80
#